data_AF-A0A350BK24-F1
#
_entry.id   AF-A0A350BK24-F1
#
_cell.length_a   1.000
_cell.length_b   1.000
_cell.length_c   1.000
_cell.angle_alpha   90.00
_cell.angle_beta   90.00
_cell.angle_gamma   90.00
#
_symmetry.space_group_name_H-M   'P 1'
#
loop_
_entity.id
_entity.type
_entity.pdbx_description
1 polymer ?
#
loop_
_entity_poly.entity_id
_entity_poly.type
_entity_poly.pdbx_seq_one_letter_code
_entity_poly.pdbx_strand_id
1 'polypeptide(L)'
;MFHRQISTVLVVLGVIVSTAVAQDDSTHAKLDTLVAGQKQIITMQEKIYAEVYSEPLSNRSAGLELNPAFLLLASANEAFGLSSGLQLFSIDRKAEIGFPIYYYKRSGDDPLTHMNIDMMYRRFLGKHQDGFYISLGLRYTHLKGKRETFLADYIGSSSNEIVTQNKVGAHFGIGYRYFSYSGFFWGASLYAGRYFSGDETGVTGVMSDDTKMIYDIELLKFGIAF
;
A
#
# COMPACT_ATOMS: atom_id res chain seq x y z
N MET A 1 -12.61 -4.74 -31.04
CA MET A 1 -13.68 -4.79 -32.07
C MET A 1 -14.30 -6.19 -32.24
N PHE A 2 -13.53 -7.29 -32.09
CA PHE A 2 -14.03 -8.67 -32.22
C PHE A 2 -15.01 -9.17 -31.14
N HIS A 3 -14.98 -8.62 -29.91
CA HIS A 3 -15.84 -9.12 -28.82
C HIS A 3 -17.32 -8.75 -28.96
N ARG A 4 -17.63 -7.65 -29.66
CA ARG A 4 -19.01 -7.19 -29.84
C ARG A 4 -19.81 -8.06 -30.83
N GLN A 5 -19.14 -8.77 -31.74
CA GLN A 5 -19.80 -9.64 -32.72
C GLN A 5 -20.16 -11.01 -32.15
N ILE A 6 -19.38 -11.55 -31.21
CA ILE A 6 -19.66 -12.86 -30.59
C ILE A 6 -20.92 -12.80 -29.72
N SER A 7 -21.10 -11.72 -28.95
CA SER A 7 -22.30 -11.52 -28.11
C SER A 7 -23.59 -11.41 -28.92
N THR A 8 -23.55 -10.71 -30.07
CA THR A 8 -24.73 -10.56 -30.95
C THR A 8 -25.11 -11.88 -31.61
N VAL A 9 -24.14 -12.70 -32.01
CA VAL A 9 -24.39 -14.01 -32.63
C VAL A 9 -25.02 -14.99 -31.63
N LEU A 10 -24.56 -15.01 -30.38
CA LEU A 10 -25.12 -15.87 -29.32
C LEU A 10 -26.56 -15.50 -28.94
N VAL A 11 -26.88 -14.20 -28.86
CA VAL A 11 -28.25 -13.73 -28.58
C VAL A 11 -29.20 -14.08 -29.72
N VAL A 12 -28.76 -13.92 -30.97
CA VAL A 12 -29.58 -14.25 -32.15
C VAL A 12 -29.83 -15.77 -32.26
N LEU A 13 -28.82 -16.59 -32.01
CA LEU A 13 -28.98 -18.05 -31.95
C LEU A 13 -29.93 -18.50 -30.83
N GLY A 14 -29.87 -17.86 -29.66
CA GLY A 14 -30.78 -18.14 -28.55
C GLY A 14 -32.25 -17.80 -28.84
N VAL A 15 -32.51 -16.77 -29.66
CA VAL A 15 -33.87 -16.38 -30.08
C VAL A 15 -34.41 -17.26 -31.21
N ILE A 16 -33.55 -17.76 -32.10
CA ILE A 16 -33.98 -18.66 -33.19
C ILE A 16 -34.31 -20.06 -32.67
N VAL A 17 -33.58 -20.55 -31.67
CA VAL A 17 -33.86 -21.87 -31.06
C VAL A 17 -35.14 -21.85 -30.21
N SER A 18 -35.51 -20.71 -29.62
CA SER A 18 -36.74 -20.60 -28.81
C SER A 18 -38.02 -20.48 -29.65
N THR A 19 -37.94 -19.97 -30.90
CA THR A 19 -39.11 -19.89 -31.80
C THR A 19 -39.40 -21.19 -32.55
N ALA A 20 -38.40 -22.06 -32.77
CA ALA A 20 -38.56 -23.31 -33.51
C ALA A 20 -39.16 -24.46 -32.68
N VAL A 21 -39.31 -24.28 -31.35
CA VAL A 21 -39.52 -25.38 -30.40
C VAL A 21 -40.84 -25.22 -29.60
N ALA A 22 -41.77 -24.38 -30.05
CA ALA A 22 -43.06 -24.17 -29.38
C ALA A 22 -44.15 -25.13 -29.88
N GLN A 23 -43.99 -26.43 -29.65
CA GLN A 23 -45.08 -27.42 -29.77
C GLN A 23 -44.72 -28.63 -28.89
N ASP A 24 -45.51 -28.85 -27.81
CA ASP A 24 -45.55 -30.00 -26.88
C ASP A 24 -45.22 -29.69 -25.39
N ASP A 25 -45.92 -30.33 -24.45
CA ASP A 25 -45.82 -30.08 -22.99
C ASP A 25 -44.47 -30.51 -22.40
N SER A 26 -43.82 -31.50 -23.02
CA SER A 26 -42.44 -31.89 -22.71
C SER A 26 -41.43 -30.77 -23.04
N THR A 27 -41.86 -29.82 -23.86
CA THR A 27 -41.07 -28.73 -24.38
C THR A 27 -41.14 -27.49 -23.49
N HIS A 28 -42.25 -27.29 -22.78
CA HIS A 28 -42.36 -26.27 -21.74
C HIS A 28 -41.40 -26.52 -20.57
N ALA A 29 -41.30 -27.77 -20.09
CA ALA A 29 -40.33 -28.12 -19.03
C ALA A 29 -38.87 -27.92 -19.47
N LYS A 30 -38.55 -28.21 -20.73
CA LYS A 30 -37.22 -27.94 -21.32
C LYS A 30 -36.97 -26.44 -21.47
N LEU A 31 -37.98 -25.68 -21.86
CA LEU A 31 -37.92 -24.22 -21.99
C LEU A 31 -37.69 -23.56 -20.62
N ASP A 32 -38.38 -23.99 -19.57
CA ASP A 32 -38.21 -23.49 -18.21
C ASP A 32 -36.81 -23.79 -17.66
N THR A 33 -36.29 -24.99 -17.94
CA THR A 33 -34.92 -25.38 -17.60
C THR A 33 -33.89 -24.52 -18.34
N LEU A 34 -34.15 -24.21 -19.62
CA LEU A 34 -33.29 -23.37 -20.45
C LEU A 34 -33.28 -21.91 -19.95
N VAL A 35 -34.45 -21.37 -19.58
CA VAL A 35 -34.59 -20.03 -19.00
C VAL A 35 -33.91 -19.95 -17.62
N ALA A 36 -34.03 -20.99 -16.80
CA ALA A 36 -33.33 -21.07 -15.51
C ALA A 36 -31.80 -21.09 -15.69
N GLY A 37 -31.30 -21.88 -16.65
CA GLY A 37 -29.88 -21.91 -17.01
C GLY A 37 -29.37 -20.56 -17.51
N GLN A 38 -30.16 -19.86 -18.35
CA GLN A 38 -29.82 -18.52 -18.83
C GLN A 38 -29.76 -17.50 -17.69
N LYS A 39 -30.71 -17.51 -16.75
CA LYS A 39 -30.67 -16.66 -15.56
C LYS A 39 -29.41 -16.90 -14.74
N GLN A 40 -29.02 -18.17 -14.55
CA GLN A 40 -27.82 -18.51 -13.81
C GLN A 40 -26.53 -18.02 -14.50
N ILE A 41 -26.46 -18.13 -15.83
CA ILE A 41 -25.36 -17.59 -16.63
C ILE A 41 -25.28 -16.07 -16.50
N ILE A 42 -26.41 -15.36 -16.59
CA ILE A 42 -26.47 -13.90 -16.42
C ILE A 42 -25.97 -13.52 -15.03
N THR A 43 -26.45 -14.19 -13.97
CA THR A 43 -25.98 -13.92 -12.61
C THR A 43 -24.49 -14.21 -12.42
N MET A 44 -23.95 -15.26 -13.06
CA MET A 44 -22.51 -15.51 -13.06
C MET A 44 -21.74 -14.44 -13.83
N GLN A 45 -22.25 -14.01 -14.97
CA GLN A 45 -21.65 -12.91 -15.74
C GLN A 45 -21.66 -11.62 -14.94
N GLU A 46 -22.77 -11.24 -14.31
CA GLU A 46 -22.85 -10.06 -13.44
C GLU A 46 -21.82 -10.11 -12.30
N LYS A 47 -21.64 -11.28 -11.67
CA LYS A 47 -20.62 -11.48 -10.62
C LYS A 47 -19.20 -11.33 -11.17
N ILE A 48 -18.90 -11.95 -12.32
CA ILE A 48 -17.60 -11.85 -12.99
C ILE A 48 -17.34 -10.40 -13.42
N TYR A 49 -18.33 -9.73 -14.00
CA TYR A 49 -18.21 -8.33 -14.39
C TYR A 49 -17.96 -7.43 -13.18
N ALA A 50 -18.69 -7.63 -12.08
CA ALA A 50 -18.46 -6.88 -10.85
C ALA A 50 -17.05 -7.10 -10.29
N GLU A 51 -16.50 -8.32 -10.39
CA GLU A 51 -15.16 -8.68 -9.91
C GLU A 51 -14.04 -8.16 -10.82
N VAL A 52 -14.19 -8.26 -12.14
CA VAL A 52 -13.20 -7.77 -13.11
C VAL A 52 -13.15 -6.25 -13.14
N TYR A 53 -14.31 -5.58 -13.04
CA TYR A 53 -14.35 -4.13 -12.99
C TYR A 53 -13.91 -3.57 -11.64
N SER A 54 -13.74 -4.38 -10.59
CA SER A 54 -13.30 -3.95 -9.26
C SER A 54 -11.80 -4.14 -8.99
N GLU A 55 -10.98 -4.34 -10.03
CA GLU A 55 -9.52 -4.47 -9.91
C GLU A 55 -8.78 -3.26 -10.50
N PRO A 56 -8.54 -2.18 -9.71
CA PRO A 56 -7.79 -1.00 -10.13
C PRO A 56 -6.36 -1.30 -10.60
N LEU A 57 -5.79 -2.43 -10.18
CA LEU A 57 -4.39 -2.83 -10.45
C LEU A 57 -4.25 -3.93 -11.52
N SER A 58 -5.33 -4.31 -12.22
CA SER A 58 -5.38 -5.48 -13.12
C SER A 58 -4.27 -5.59 -14.19
N ASN A 59 -3.58 -4.50 -14.53
CA ASN A 59 -2.44 -4.50 -15.46
C ASN A 59 -1.21 -3.76 -14.90
N ARG A 60 -1.13 -3.56 -13.58
CA ARG A 60 -0.07 -2.78 -12.93
C ARG A 60 0.68 -3.68 -11.98
N SER A 61 1.98 -3.73 -12.14
CA SER A 61 2.84 -4.64 -11.39
C SER A 61 3.63 -3.94 -10.31
N ALA A 62 3.87 -2.64 -10.48
CA ALA A 62 4.66 -1.84 -9.59
C ALA A 62 4.09 -0.43 -9.42
N GLY A 63 4.61 0.30 -8.44
CA GLY A 63 4.25 1.68 -8.22
C GLY A 63 5.33 2.46 -7.51
N LEU A 64 5.27 3.78 -7.66
CA LEU A 64 6.09 4.73 -6.93
C LEU A 64 5.21 5.52 -5.98
N GLU A 65 5.71 5.75 -4.77
CA GLU A 65 5.04 6.51 -3.72
C GLU A 65 5.92 7.69 -3.28
N LEU A 66 5.27 8.80 -2.91
CA LEU A 66 5.87 9.96 -2.26
C LEU A 66 4.95 10.53 -1.18
N ASN A 67 5.55 11.17 -0.18
CA ASN A 67 4.84 12.00 0.79
C ASN A 67 5.28 13.47 0.62
N PRO A 68 4.54 14.27 -0.16
CA PRO A 68 4.89 15.68 -0.37
C PRO A 68 4.72 16.52 0.91
N ALA A 69 3.81 16.14 1.82
CA ALA A 69 3.64 16.85 3.08
C ALA A 69 4.90 16.76 3.95
N PHE A 70 5.57 15.61 3.95
CA PHE A 70 6.82 15.43 4.67
C PHE A 70 7.94 16.36 4.15
N LEU A 71 8.07 16.49 2.83
CA LEU A 71 9.04 17.42 2.22
C LEU A 71 8.77 18.87 2.64
N LEU A 72 7.50 19.29 2.61
CA LEU A 72 7.09 20.64 3.02
C LEU A 72 7.39 20.90 4.50
N LEU A 73 7.02 19.98 5.38
CA LEU A 73 7.25 20.09 6.83
C LEU A 73 8.75 20.14 7.17
N ALA A 74 9.58 19.34 6.50
CA ALA A 74 11.02 19.38 6.70
C ALA A 74 11.61 20.72 6.26
N SER A 75 11.17 21.24 5.11
CA SER A 75 11.65 22.52 4.57
C SER A 75 11.34 23.72 5.47
N ALA A 76 10.20 23.67 6.17
CA ALA A 76 9.83 24.69 7.15
C ALA A 76 10.78 24.76 8.36
N ASN A 77 11.51 23.68 8.63
CA ASN A 77 12.51 23.57 9.70
C ASN A 77 13.96 23.67 9.17
N GLU A 78 14.17 24.30 8.02
CA GLU A 78 15.47 24.44 7.35
C GLU A 78 16.17 23.09 7.09
N ALA A 79 15.38 22.02 6.95
CA ALA A 79 15.86 20.68 6.70
C ALA A 79 15.40 20.18 5.33
N PHE A 80 16.12 19.19 4.80
CA PHE A 80 15.70 18.43 3.65
C PHE A 80 15.04 17.14 4.12
N GLY A 81 13.79 16.91 3.71
CA GLY A 81 13.04 15.69 4.02
C GLY A 81 12.48 15.06 2.75
N LEU A 82 12.70 13.77 2.57
CA LEU A 82 12.13 12.96 1.50
C LEU A 82 11.52 11.70 2.11
N SER A 83 10.27 11.42 1.77
CA SER A 83 9.62 10.14 2.05
C SER A 83 9.07 9.62 0.74
N SER A 84 9.63 8.50 0.27
CA SER A 84 9.26 7.88 -1.01
C SER A 84 9.23 6.36 -0.86
N GLY A 85 8.92 5.62 -1.91
CA GLY A 85 9.02 4.17 -1.89
C GLY A 85 8.63 3.52 -3.19
N LEU A 86 9.12 2.29 -3.37
CA LEU A 86 8.70 1.39 -4.44
C LEU A 86 7.63 0.43 -3.91
N GLN A 87 6.69 0.05 -4.77
CA GLN A 87 5.61 -0.87 -4.44
C GLN A 87 5.56 -1.98 -5.49
N LEU A 88 5.37 -3.21 -5.06
CA LEU A 88 5.19 -4.38 -5.91
C LEU A 88 3.82 -4.99 -5.65
N PHE A 89 2.98 -5.01 -6.68
CA PHE A 89 1.58 -5.42 -6.60
C PHE A 89 1.35 -6.84 -7.11
N SER A 90 2.20 -7.37 -7.98
CA SER A 90 2.01 -8.70 -8.61
C SER A 90 2.34 -9.90 -7.72
N ILE A 91 2.19 -9.78 -6.39
CA ILE A 91 2.43 -10.88 -5.44
C ILE A 91 1.16 -11.71 -5.24
N ASP A 92 0.06 -11.05 -4.90
CA ASP A 92 -1.26 -11.66 -4.69
C ASP A 92 -2.32 -10.57 -4.83
N ARG A 93 -3.54 -10.93 -5.24
CA ARG A 93 -4.64 -9.96 -5.40
C ARG A 93 -4.99 -9.22 -4.11
N LYS A 94 -4.55 -9.70 -2.95
CA LYS A 94 -4.76 -9.10 -1.63
C LYS A 94 -3.45 -8.81 -0.91
N ALA A 95 -2.29 -8.83 -1.56
CA ALA A 95 -1.04 -8.50 -0.88
C ALA A 95 -0.05 -7.74 -1.76
N GLU A 96 0.66 -6.80 -1.16
CA GLU A 96 1.74 -6.05 -1.81
C GLU A 96 3.01 -6.10 -0.97
N ILE A 97 4.15 -5.87 -1.62
CA ILE A 97 5.42 -5.61 -0.95
C ILE A 97 5.81 -4.16 -1.23
N GLY A 98 6.01 -3.39 -0.18
CA GLY A 98 6.48 -2.01 -0.26
C GLY A 98 7.92 -1.90 0.22
N PHE A 99 8.67 -1.00 -0.42
CA PHE A 99 9.99 -0.56 0.00
C PHE A 99 9.99 0.95 0.30
N PRO A 100 9.37 1.40 1.41
CA PRO A 100 9.47 2.78 1.84
C PRO A 100 10.91 3.20 2.12
N ILE A 101 11.23 4.44 1.77
CA ILE A 101 12.48 5.11 2.06
C ILE A 101 12.12 6.45 2.69
N TYR A 102 12.66 6.67 3.87
CA TYR A 102 12.60 7.93 4.58
C TYR A 102 14.01 8.50 4.66
N TYR A 103 14.15 9.79 4.38
CA TYR A 103 15.39 10.51 4.51
C TYR A 103 15.13 11.90 5.05
N TYR A 104 15.80 12.24 6.14
CA TYR A 104 15.77 13.56 6.75
C TYR A 104 17.20 14.02 7.02
N LYS A 105 17.51 15.24 6.62
CA LYS A 105 18.81 15.85 6.86
C LYS A 105 18.64 17.31 7.27
N ARG A 106 19.17 17.64 8.43
CA ARG A 106 19.34 19.01 8.93
C ARG A 106 20.82 19.32 9.05
N SER A 107 21.23 20.50 8.61
CA SER A 107 22.61 20.99 8.70
C SER A 107 22.65 22.21 9.63
N GLY A 108 23.85 22.66 10.02
CA GLY A 108 24.03 23.80 10.93
C GLY A 108 24.45 23.36 12.33
N ASP A 109 24.05 24.12 13.35
CA ASP A 109 24.51 23.96 14.73
C ASP A 109 24.05 22.67 15.39
N ASP A 110 22.97 22.06 14.91
CA ASP A 110 22.44 20.78 15.38
C ASP A 110 22.25 19.79 14.20
N PRO A 111 23.36 19.25 13.65
CA PRO A 111 23.32 18.41 12.47
C PRO A 111 22.65 17.08 12.79
N LEU A 112 21.70 16.69 11.94
CA LEU A 112 21.01 15.41 12.05
C LEU A 112 20.87 14.80 10.65
N THR A 113 21.20 13.54 10.51
CA THR A 113 20.87 12.70 9.36
C THR A 113 20.13 11.48 9.87
N HIS A 114 18.93 11.26 9.37
CA HIS A 114 18.08 10.13 9.70
C HIS A 114 17.57 9.51 8.40
N MET A 115 17.86 8.24 8.20
CA MET A 115 17.42 7.48 7.03
C MET A 115 16.80 6.17 7.47
N ASN A 116 15.58 5.88 7.00
CA ASN A 116 14.97 4.57 7.13
C ASN A 116 14.79 3.94 5.75
N ILE A 117 15.08 2.65 5.66
CA ILE A 117 14.75 1.80 4.53
C ILE A 117 13.93 0.65 5.09
N ASP A 118 12.71 0.52 4.61
CA ASP A 118 11.77 -0.48 5.06
C ASP A 118 11.50 -1.51 3.96
N MET A 119 11.22 -2.73 4.36
CA MET A 119 10.59 -3.75 3.52
C MET A 119 9.31 -4.21 4.22
N MET A 120 8.16 -3.93 3.62
CA MET A 120 6.85 -4.17 4.23
C MET A 120 6.03 -5.13 3.39
N TYR A 121 5.61 -6.24 3.97
CA TYR A 121 4.53 -7.06 3.44
C TYR A 121 3.19 -6.54 3.97
N ARG A 122 2.25 -6.23 3.08
CA ARG A 122 0.93 -5.70 3.44
C ARG A 122 -0.15 -6.64 2.91
N ARG A 123 -1.00 -7.13 3.81
CA ARG A 123 -2.13 -8.01 3.49
C ARG A 123 -3.44 -7.24 3.65
N PHE A 124 -4.16 -7.07 2.55
CA PHE A 124 -5.45 -6.42 2.50
C PHE A 124 -6.55 -7.33 3.04
N LEU A 125 -7.43 -6.76 3.85
CA LEU A 125 -8.56 -7.44 4.46
C LEU A 125 -9.74 -7.59 3.47
N GLY A 126 -9.75 -6.75 2.43
CA GLY A 126 -10.76 -6.76 1.38
C GLY A 126 -10.64 -7.94 0.39
N LYS A 127 -11.35 -7.79 -0.72
CA LYS A 127 -11.28 -8.75 -1.84
C LYS A 127 -10.07 -8.53 -2.74
N HIS A 128 -9.62 -7.28 -2.84
CA HIS A 128 -8.48 -6.86 -3.65
C HIS A 128 -7.49 -6.04 -2.82
N GLN A 129 -6.39 -5.60 -3.43
CA GLN A 129 -5.43 -4.63 -2.89
C GLN A 129 -6.05 -3.24 -2.81
N ASP A 130 -7.14 -3.09 -2.05
CA ASP A 130 -7.84 -1.83 -1.85
C ASP A 130 -8.52 -1.84 -0.47
N GLY A 131 -8.42 -0.73 0.23
CA GLY A 131 -8.92 -0.54 1.59
C GLY A 131 -7.93 -0.90 2.69
N PHE A 132 -8.45 -1.44 3.79
CA PHE A 132 -7.68 -1.72 4.99
C PHE A 132 -6.73 -2.90 4.82
N TYR A 133 -5.53 -2.77 5.38
CA TYR A 133 -4.53 -3.83 5.43
C TYR A 133 -3.88 -3.94 6.81
N ILE A 134 -3.34 -5.12 7.08
CA ILE A 134 -2.36 -5.36 8.14
C ILE A 134 -0.99 -5.53 7.51
N SER A 135 0.07 -5.16 8.22
CA SER A 135 1.43 -5.22 7.68
C SER A 135 2.43 -5.80 8.67
N LEU A 136 3.46 -6.41 8.11
CA LEU A 136 4.68 -6.82 8.81
C LEU A 136 5.86 -6.29 8.00
N GLY A 137 6.84 -5.69 8.66
CA GLY A 137 7.99 -5.12 7.99
C GLY A 137 9.28 -5.24 8.76
N LEU A 138 10.37 -5.10 8.01
CA LEU A 138 11.73 -4.94 8.53
C LEU A 138 12.20 -3.53 8.22
N ARG A 139 12.87 -2.91 9.17
CA ARG A 139 13.43 -1.56 9.05
C ARG A 139 14.93 -1.61 9.24
N TYR A 140 15.65 -0.95 8.34
CA TYR A 140 17.02 -0.50 8.57
C TYR A 140 17.02 1.00 8.79
N THR A 141 17.70 1.46 9.82
CA THR A 141 17.78 2.87 10.21
C THR A 141 19.23 3.28 10.34
N HIS A 142 19.58 4.41 9.71
CA HIS A 142 20.85 5.08 9.87
C HIS A 142 20.62 6.44 10.53
N LEU A 143 21.25 6.65 11.68
CA LEU A 143 21.20 7.90 12.44
C LEU A 143 22.61 8.46 12.58
N LYS A 144 22.75 9.75 12.35
CA LYS A 144 23.99 10.49 12.61
C LYS A 144 23.64 11.87 13.13
N GLY A 145 24.16 12.23 14.30
CA GLY A 145 23.92 13.52 14.92
C GLY A 145 24.68 13.68 16.23
N LYS A 146 24.36 14.73 16.98
CA LYS A 146 24.98 14.98 18.29
C LYS A 146 24.55 13.91 19.30
N ARG A 147 25.51 13.42 20.08
CA ARG A 147 25.23 12.48 21.17
C ARG A 147 24.30 13.13 22.20
N GLU A 148 23.22 12.43 22.50
CA GLU A 148 22.34 12.79 23.61
C GLU A 148 23.05 12.54 24.95
N THR A 149 22.99 13.51 25.84
CA THR A 149 23.51 13.40 27.21
C THR A 149 22.34 13.17 28.15
N PHE A 150 22.50 12.38 29.22
CA PHE A 150 21.45 12.08 30.21
C PHE A 150 20.76 13.33 30.82
N LEU A 151 21.39 14.51 30.71
CA LEU A 151 20.86 15.79 31.18
C LEU A 151 20.37 16.72 30.04
N ALA A 152 20.37 16.28 28.79
CA ALA A 152 20.03 17.09 27.63
C ALA A 152 18.59 17.64 27.71
N ASP A 153 17.65 16.82 28.16
CA ASP A 153 16.24 17.23 28.38
C ASP A 153 16.06 18.24 29.53
N TYR A 154 16.99 18.29 30.49
CA TYR A 154 16.83 19.11 31.72
C TYR A 154 17.65 20.41 31.72
N ILE A 155 18.77 20.47 30.98
CA ILE A 155 19.67 21.63 30.95
C ILE A 155 20.08 22.04 29.51
N GLY A 156 19.51 21.44 28.47
CA GLY A 156 19.82 21.79 27.08
C GLY A 156 21.27 21.46 26.67
N SER A 157 21.94 20.58 27.42
CA SER A 157 23.33 20.22 27.18
C SER A 157 23.42 18.97 26.30
N SER A 158 23.57 19.18 24.99
CA SER A 158 24.01 18.14 24.06
C SER A 158 25.54 18.13 23.97
N SER A 159 26.12 16.95 23.78
CA SER A 159 27.54 16.84 23.46
C SER A 159 27.79 17.37 22.05
N ASN A 160 28.93 18.05 21.84
CA ASN A 160 29.40 18.36 20.48
C ASN A 160 29.97 17.13 19.75
N GLU A 161 30.01 15.98 20.41
CA GLU A 161 30.41 14.71 19.81
C GLU A 161 29.34 14.23 18.82
N ILE A 162 29.75 14.00 17.58
CA ILE A 162 28.91 13.39 16.56
C ILE A 162 29.02 11.88 16.64
N VAL A 163 27.89 11.22 16.87
CA VAL A 163 27.77 9.76 16.86
C VAL A 163 27.04 9.29 15.62
N THR A 164 27.28 8.04 15.24
CA THR A 164 26.60 7.38 14.14
C THR A 164 26.09 6.02 14.62
N GLN A 165 24.87 5.69 14.27
CA GLN A 165 24.21 4.45 14.65
C GLN A 165 23.51 3.82 13.47
N ASN A 166 23.54 2.50 13.45
CA ASN A 166 22.77 1.71 12.52
C ASN A 166 21.90 0.74 13.33
N LYS A 167 20.61 0.73 13.04
CA LYS A 167 19.63 -0.10 13.74
C LYS A 167 18.90 -0.97 12.72
N VAL A 168 18.57 -2.18 13.11
CA VAL A 168 17.73 -3.11 12.35
C VAL A 168 16.60 -3.54 13.26
N GLY A 169 15.38 -3.48 12.78
CA GLY A 169 14.19 -3.81 13.55
C GLY A 169 13.11 -4.47 12.72
N ALA A 170 12.06 -4.88 13.41
CA ALA A 170 10.82 -5.29 12.77
C ALA A 170 9.64 -4.53 13.37
N HIS A 171 8.61 -4.36 12.58
CA HIS A 171 7.40 -3.63 12.95
C HIS A 171 6.18 -4.32 12.36
N PHE A 172 5.04 -4.13 13.03
CA PHE A 172 3.74 -4.51 12.54
C PHE A 172 2.87 -3.26 12.43
N GLY A 173 1.92 -3.28 11.52
CA GLY A 173 1.11 -2.09 11.27
C GLY A 173 -0.28 -2.38 10.75
N ILE A 174 -1.04 -1.31 10.69
CA ILE A 174 -2.33 -1.23 10.02
C ILE A 174 -2.30 -0.03 9.10
N GLY A 175 -3.10 -0.09 8.04
CA GLY A 175 -3.25 1.05 7.18
C GLY A 175 -4.42 0.91 6.24
N TYR A 176 -4.56 1.93 5.40
CA TYR A 176 -5.57 2.01 4.38
C TYR A 176 -4.90 2.48 3.10
N ARG A 177 -5.21 1.82 1.97
CA ARG A 177 -4.92 2.34 0.64
C ARG A 177 -6.17 2.46 -0.17
N TYR A 178 -6.19 3.45 -1.05
CA TYR A 178 -7.17 3.59 -2.11
C TYR A 178 -6.45 3.58 -3.45
N PHE A 179 -6.92 2.74 -4.38
CA PHE A 179 -6.40 2.70 -5.74
C PHE A 179 -7.46 3.14 -6.75
N SER A 180 -7.12 4.13 -7.56
CA SER A 180 -7.94 4.55 -8.70
C SER A 180 -7.63 3.70 -9.94
N TYR A 181 -8.62 3.54 -10.83
CA TYR A 181 -8.43 2.93 -12.15
C TYR A 181 -7.41 3.68 -13.03
N SER A 182 -7.14 4.96 -12.75
CA SER A 182 -6.07 5.73 -13.40
C SER A 182 -4.66 5.29 -13.01
N GLY A 183 -4.53 4.46 -11.97
CA GLY A 183 -3.24 4.07 -11.38
C GLY A 183 -2.78 5.00 -10.27
N PHE A 184 -3.45 6.13 -10.07
CA PHE A 184 -3.23 6.95 -8.88
C PHE A 184 -3.66 6.19 -7.64
N PHE A 185 -2.86 6.25 -6.58
CA PHE A 185 -3.22 5.71 -5.29
C PHE A 185 -2.81 6.65 -4.17
N TRP A 186 -3.49 6.52 -3.04
CA TRP A 186 -3.08 7.18 -1.82
C TRP A 186 -3.35 6.30 -0.62
N GLY A 187 -2.70 6.60 0.50
CA GLY A 187 -2.92 5.84 1.71
C GLY A 187 -2.43 6.53 2.97
N ALA A 188 -2.79 5.89 4.08
CA ALA A 188 -2.30 6.20 5.40
C ALA A 188 -1.93 4.92 6.13
N SER A 189 -0.96 4.98 7.03
CA SER A 189 -0.51 3.85 7.81
C SER A 189 -0.08 4.26 9.21
N LEU A 190 -0.20 3.32 10.14
CA LEU A 190 0.33 3.39 11.49
C LEU A 190 1.05 2.08 11.74
N TYR A 191 2.29 2.15 12.24
CA TYR A 191 3.01 0.96 12.65
C TYR A 191 3.82 1.18 13.92
N ALA A 192 4.00 0.08 14.63
CA ALA A 192 4.77 0.00 15.85
C ALA A 192 5.68 -1.23 15.82
N GLY A 193 6.83 -1.15 16.47
CA GLY A 193 7.83 -2.19 16.40
C GLY A 193 9.01 -1.98 17.34
N ARG A 194 10.07 -2.73 17.08
CA ARG A 194 11.29 -2.69 17.90
C ARG A 194 12.53 -2.89 17.04
N TYR A 195 13.58 -2.16 17.36
CA TYR A 195 14.94 -2.43 16.91
C TYR A 195 15.57 -3.57 17.73
N PHE A 196 16.21 -4.51 17.04
CA PHE A 196 16.95 -5.64 17.62
C PHE A 196 18.46 -5.37 17.70
N SER A 197 18.94 -4.36 16.98
CA SER A 197 20.32 -3.89 16.99
C SER A 197 20.39 -2.37 17.18
N GLY A 198 21.58 -1.87 17.50
CA GLY A 198 21.85 -0.46 17.78
C GLY A 198 22.38 -0.26 19.19
N ASP A 199 23.35 0.64 19.31
CA ASP A 199 23.92 1.04 20.59
C ASP A 199 22.90 1.84 21.42
N GLU A 200 23.02 1.79 22.74
CA GLU A 200 22.13 2.51 23.67
C GLU A 200 22.49 4.00 23.85
N THR A 201 23.56 4.44 23.19
CA THR A 201 23.88 5.87 23.12
C THR A 201 22.74 6.60 22.41
N GLY A 202 22.33 7.78 22.86
CA GLY A 202 21.30 8.52 22.17
C GLY A 202 21.81 9.48 21.09
N VAL A 203 20.97 9.84 20.13
CA VAL A 203 21.15 10.90 19.14
C VAL A 203 20.09 11.98 19.36
N THR A 204 20.55 13.21 19.65
CA THR A 204 19.67 14.35 19.93
C THR A 204 18.79 14.70 18.73
N GLY A 205 17.54 15.11 19.00
CA GLY A 205 16.61 15.57 17.97
C GLY A 205 15.83 14.46 17.26
N VAL A 206 15.94 13.22 17.77
CA VAL A 206 15.26 12.04 17.24
C VAL A 206 14.31 11.53 18.32
N MET A 207 13.04 12.00 18.33
CA MET A 207 12.12 11.75 19.44
C MET A 207 11.95 10.26 19.79
N SER A 208 11.61 9.41 18.81
CA SER A 208 11.25 8.00 19.02
C SER A 208 12.27 7.01 18.46
N ASP A 209 12.93 7.35 17.35
CA ASP A 209 13.87 6.43 16.67
C ASP A 209 15.23 6.29 17.38
N ASP A 210 15.46 7.08 18.43
CA ASP A 210 16.61 6.90 19.28
C ASP A 210 16.45 5.76 20.30
N THR A 211 15.20 5.47 20.65
CA THR A 211 14.86 4.33 21.52
C THR A 211 14.95 3.01 20.76
N LYS A 212 14.88 1.87 21.49
CA LYS A 212 14.71 0.55 20.85
C LYS A 212 13.31 0.37 20.24
N MET A 213 12.40 1.34 20.32
CA MET A 213 11.05 1.24 19.77
C MET A 213 10.96 1.88 18.39
N ILE A 214 10.03 1.39 17.57
CA ILE A 214 9.64 1.97 16.29
C ILE A 214 8.20 2.44 16.44
N TYR A 215 7.92 3.69 16.11
CA TYR A 215 6.57 4.23 15.97
C TYR A 215 6.54 5.15 14.78
N ASP A 216 5.56 4.99 13.90
CA ASP A 216 5.44 5.84 12.73
C ASP A 216 3.99 6.00 12.31
N ILE A 217 3.66 7.21 11.91
CA ILE A 217 2.35 7.59 11.39
C ILE A 217 2.58 8.21 10.03
N GLU A 218 2.17 7.50 9.00
CA GLU A 218 2.31 7.95 7.62
C GLU A 218 0.96 8.44 7.12
N LEU A 219 0.82 9.74 6.99
CA LEU A 219 -0.35 10.37 6.37
C LEU A 219 0.00 10.86 4.97
N LEU A 220 -1.00 10.90 4.09
CA LEU A 220 -0.91 11.56 2.79
C LEU A 220 0.21 11.02 1.89
N LYS A 221 0.38 9.70 1.88
CA LYS A 221 1.24 9.03 0.91
C LYS A 221 0.48 8.91 -0.40
N PHE A 222 1.04 9.46 -1.47
CA PHE A 222 0.47 9.46 -2.81
C PHE A 222 1.38 8.72 -3.77
N GLY A 223 0.81 8.06 -4.76
CA GLY A 223 1.61 7.32 -5.73
C GLY A 223 0.93 7.06 -7.05
N ILE A 224 1.72 6.53 -7.97
CA ILE A 224 1.30 6.13 -9.31
C ILE A 224 1.74 4.69 -9.54
N ALA A 225 0.78 3.84 -9.89
CA ALA A 225 0.96 2.45 -10.25
C ALA A 225 1.05 2.27 -11.78
N PHE A 226 1.95 1.41 -12.22
CA PHE A 226 2.29 1.14 -13.62
C PHE A 226 2.59 -0.35 -13.88
#